data_AF-A0A9Q0XTX3-F1
#
_entry.id   AF-A0A9Q0XTX3-F1
#
_cell.length_a   1.000
_cell.length_b   1.000
_cell.length_c   1.000
_cell.angle_alpha   90.00
_cell.angle_beta   90.00
_cell.angle_gamma   90.00
#
_symmetry.space_group_name_H-M   'P 1'
#
loop_
_entity.id
_entity.type
_entity.pdbx_description
1 polymer ?
#
loop_
_entity_poly.entity_id
_entity_poly.type
_entity_poly.pdbx_seq_one_letter_code
_entity_poly.pdbx_strand_id
1 'polypeptide(L)'
;TIESVLTYAMLSWYGSSSVADKKALQRIIKIAQNVTGLQLPTLDDIFTSRCLRKSHSILRDSTHPAHNFFKLLPSGRRYRTIKLGPNVF
;
A
#
# COMPACT_ATOMS: atom_id res chain seq x y z
N THR A 1 -4.90 17.57 -1.81
CA THR A 1 -5.82 17.00 -2.82
C THR A 1 -6.74 15.98 -2.16
N ILE A 2 -7.90 15.64 -2.75
CA ILE A 2 -8.85 14.61 -2.24
C ILE A 2 -8.13 13.28 -2.01
N GLU A 3 -7.18 12.94 -2.88
CA GLU A 3 -6.30 11.79 -2.75
C GLU A 3 -5.57 11.77 -1.40
N SER A 4 -5.04 12.90 -0.93
CA SER A 4 -4.29 12.96 0.33
C SER A 4 -5.16 12.62 1.54
N VAL A 5 -6.45 12.98 1.51
CA VAL A 5 -7.39 12.69 2.60
C VAL A 5 -7.83 11.23 2.54
N LEU A 6 -8.22 10.74 1.36
CA LEU A 6 -8.63 9.35 1.17
C LEU A 6 -7.49 8.35 1.40
N THR A 7 -6.24 8.76 1.23
CA THR A 7 -5.07 7.88 1.31
C THR A 7 -4.26 8.07 2.58
N TYR A 8 -4.72 8.96 3.49
CA TYR A 8 -4.15 9.09 4.81
C TYR A 8 -4.34 7.78 5.59
N ALA A 9 -3.24 7.27 6.16
CA ALA A 9 -3.18 5.96 6.83
C ALA A 9 -3.63 4.74 5.98
N MET A 10 -3.68 4.83 4.65
CA MET A 10 -4.16 3.75 3.77
C MET A 10 -3.53 2.38 4.03
N LEU A 11 -2.26 2.35 4.45
CA LEU A 11 -1.53 1.12 4.75
C LEU A 11 -2.13 0.32 5.92
N SER A 12 -2.90 0.93 6.84
CA SER A 12 -3.45 0.25 8.01
C SER A 12 -4.84 -0.36 7.79
N TRP A 13 -5.58 0.07 6.77
CA TRP A 13 -6.98 -0.33 6.59
C TRP A 13 -7.29 -0.90 5.20
N TYR A 14 -6.56 -0.49 4.15
CA TYR A 14 -6.91 -0.89 2.78
C TYR A 14 -6.66 -2.38 2.51
N GLY A 15 -5.64 -2.96 3.14
CA GLY A 15 -5.36 -4.41 3.05
C GLY A 15 -6.51 -5.24 3.61
N SER A 16 -7.08 -4.81 4.73
CA SER A 16 -8.12 -5.50 5.49
C SER A 16 -9.55 -5.11 5.07
N SER A 17 -9.69 -4.19 4.12
CA SER A 17 -10.99 -3.74 3.61
C SER A 17 -11.68 -4.79 2.75
N SER A 18 -13.01 -4.89 2.88
CA SER A 18 -13.78 -5.82 2.07
C SER A 18 -13.79 -5.44 0.59
N VAL A 19 -14.16 -6.39 -0.27
CA VAL A 19 -14.36 -6.13 -1.71
C VAL A 19 -15.45 -5.07 -1.92
N ALA A 20 -16.47 -5.03 -1.06
CA ALA A 20 -17.53 -4.04 -1.12
C ALA A 20 -17.00 -2.63 -0.81
N ASP A 21 -16.18 -2.49 0.23
CA ASP A 21 -15.57 -1.21 0.61
C ASP A 21 -14.67 -0.68 -0.50
N LYS A 22 -13.82 -1.55 -1.07
CA LYS A 22 -12.95 -1.18 -2.19
C LYS A 22 -13.76 -0.69 -3.41
N LYS A 23 -14.88 -1.35 -3.72
CA LYS A 23 -15.79 -0.91 -4.80
C LYS A 23 -16.43 0.45 -4.49
N ALA A 24 -16.85 0.69 -3.24
CA ALA A 24 -17.43 1.97 -2.85
C ALA A 24 -16.40 3.12 -3.00
N LEU A 25 -15.17 2.90 -2.55
CA LEU A 25 -14.10 3.90 -2.67
C LEU A 25 -13.71 4.18 -4.13
N GLN A 26 -13.69 3.15 -4.99
CA GLN A 26 -13.45 3.34 -6.43
C GLN A 26 -14.53 4.19 -7.10
N ARG A 27 -15.80 4.10 -6.65
CA ARG A 27 -16.86 5.00 -7.15
C ARG A 27 -16.60 6.46 -6.78
N ILE A 28 -16.12 6.71 -5.56
CA ILE A 28 -15.76 8.07 -5.12
C ILE A 28 -14.66 8.65 -6.01
N ILE A 29 -13.63 7.85 -6.34
CA ILE A 29 -12.58 8.28 -7.26
C ILE A 29 -13.14 8.58 -8.64
N LYS A 30 -14.01 7.73 -9.18
CA LYS A 30 -14.63 7.96 -10.49
C LYS A 30 -15.45 9.25 -10.52
N ILE A 31 -16.16 9.57 -9.44
CA ILE A 31 -16.89 10.84 -9.31
C ILE A 31 -15.90 12.00 -9.26
N ALA A 32 -14.83 11.90 -8.47
CA ALA A 32 -13.81 12.93 -8.38
C ALA A 32 -13.15 13.18 -9.75
N GLN A 33 -12.79 12.13 -10.49
CA GLN A 33 -12.27 12.20 -11.86
C GLN A 33 -13.24 12.94 -12.79
N ASN A 34 -14.54 12.63 -12.71
CA ASN A 34 -15.56 13.28 -13.52
C ASN A 34 -15.73 14.77 -13.18
N VAL A 35 -15.63 15.12 -11.90
CA VAL A 35 -15.73 16.52 -11.43
C VAL A 35 -14.50 17.33 -11.84
N THR A 36 -13.30 16.76 -11.69
CA THR A 36 -12.05 17.48 -11.98
C THR A 36 -11.64 17.39 -13.45
N GLY A 37 -12.23 16.48 -14.23
CA GLY A 37 -11.83 16.19 -15.61
C GLY A 37 -10.43 15.57 -15.73
N LEU A 38 -9.84 15.14 -14.61
CA LEU A 38 -8.48 14.61 -14.55
C LEU A 38 -8.50 13.11 -14.31
N GLN A 39 -7.58 12.40 -14.92
CA GLN A 39 -7.34 11.00 -14.61
C GLN A 39 -6.63 10.90 -13.26
N LEU A 40 -7.37 10.45 -12.25
CA LEU A 40 -6.83 10.13 -10.93
C LEU A 40 -6.30 8.69 -10.91
N PRO A 41 -5.18 8.41 -10.22
CA PRO A 41 -4.68 7.06 -9.99
C PRO A 41 -5.70 6.22 -9.19
N THR A 42 -5.71 4.90 -9.44
CA THR A 42 -6.57 3.98 -8.70
C THR A 42 -6.08 3.79 -7.27
N LEU A 43 -6.95 3.38 -6.34
CA LEU A 43 -6.53 3.07 -4.97
C LEU A 43 -5.52 1.93 -4.91
N ASP A 44 -5.62 0.95 -5.80
CA ASP A 44 -4.67 -0.16 -5.86
C ASP A 44 -3.28 0.33 -6.26
N ASP A 45 -3.18 1.26 -7.22
CA ASP A 45 -1.91 1.87 -7.62
C ASP A 45 -1.30 2.67 -6.46
N ILE A 46 -2.12 3.49 -5.79
CA ILE A 46 -1.67 4.29 -4.64
C ILE A 46 -1.21 3.39 -3.50
N PHE A 47 -1.99 2.35 -3.17
CA PHE A 47 -1.66 1.40 -2.11
C PHE A 47 -0.37 0.67 -2.44
N THR A 48 -0.24 0.13 -3.64
CA THR A 48 0.94 -0.62 -4.10
C THR A 48 2.18 0.27 -4.07
N SER A 49 2.09 1.48 -4.62
CA SER A 49 3.19 2.46 -4.60
C SER A 49 3.62 2.80 -3.17
N ARG A 50 2.67 3.05 -2.27
CA ARG A 50 2.98 3.33 -0.85
C ARG A 50 3.59 2.13 -0.14
N CYS A 51 3.08 0.92 -0.40
CA CYS A 51 3.59 -0.32 0.20
C CYS A 51 5.03 -0.60 -0.24
N LEU A 52 5.33 -0.41 -1.53
CA LEU A 52 6.69 -0.52 -2.08
C LEU A 52 7.63 0.53 -1.46
N ARG A 53 7.21 1.80 -1.40
CA ARG A 53 8.02 2.87 -0.78
C ARG A 53 8.31 2.59 0.68
N LYS A 54 7.32 2.13 1.46
CA LYS A 54 7.49 1.79 2.87
C LYS A 54 8.43 0.60 3.03
N SER A 55 8.23 -0.45 2.24
CA SER A 55 9.11 -1.64 2.23
C SER A 55 10.54 -1.26 1.89
N HIS A 56 10.76 -0.43 0.87
CA HIS A 56 12.10 0.08 0.53
C HIS A 56 12.73 0.91 1.64
N SER A 57 11.95 1.73 2.34
CA SER A 57 12.45 2.48 3.51
C SER A 57 12.92 1.54 4.61
N ILE A 58 12.16 0.48 4.91
CA ILE A 58 12.52 -0.54 5.90
C ILE A 58 13.79 -1.29 5.47
N LEU A 59 13.89 -1.64 4.19
CA LEU A 59 15.06 -2.34 3.66
C LEU A 59 16.33 -1.49 3.67
N ARG A 60 16.21 -0.16 3.53
CA ARG A 60 17.36 0.74 3.58
C ARG A 60 17.85 1.02 4.99
N ASP A 61 16.97 0.90 5.98
CA ASP A 61 17.28 1.16 7.38
C ASP A 61 17.48 -0.16 8.15
N SER A 62 18.75 -0.52 8.39
CA SER A 62 19.10 -1.74 9.14
C SER A 62 18.72 -1.68 10.62
N THR A 63 18.46 -0.48 11.17
CA THR A 63 18.02 -0.30 12.57
C THR A 63 16.52 -0.46 12.73
N HIS A 64 15.77 -0.47 11.61
CA HIS A 64 14.33 -0.60 11.64
C HIS A 64 13.93 -1.99 12.18
N PRO A 65 12.99 -2.08 13.13
CA PRO A 65 12.60 -3.36 13.75
C PRO A 65 12.08 -4.38 12.73
N ALA A 66 11.40 -3.91 11.69
CA ALA A 66 10.90 -4.74 10.60
C ALA A 66 11.94 -5.12 9.53
N HIS A 67 13.18 -4.60 9.59
CA HIS A 67 14.22 -4.90 8.60
C HIS A 67 14.49 -6.42 8.53
N ASN A 68 14.59 -7.05 9.70
CA ASN A 68 14.83 -8.49 9.84
C ASN A 68 13.69 -9.37 9.32
N PHE A 69 12.51 -8.80 9.04
CA PHE A 69 11.40 -9.53 8.43
C PHE A 69 11.51 -9.66 6.92
N PHE A 70 12.46 -8.96 6.29
CA PHE A 70 12.74 -9.12 4.86
C PHE A 70 14.06 -9.85 4.67
N LYS A 71 14.04 -10.92 3.87
CA LYS A 71 15.24 -11.68 3.51
C LYS A 71 15.48 -11.60 2.01
N LEU A 72 16.69 -11.20 1.61
CA LEU A 72 17.12 -11.23 0.22
C LEU A 72 17.24 -12.68 -0.25
N LEU A 73 16.66 -13.01 -1.40
CA LEU A 73 16.78 -14.34 -2.00
C LEU A 73 18.17 -14.54 -2.61
N PRO A 74 18.64 -15.79 -2.78
CA PRO A 74 19.97 -16.09 -3.32
C PRO A 74 20.28 -15.44 -4.67
N SER A 75 19.25 -15.12 -5.48
CA SER A 75 19.41 -14.42 -6.74
C SER A 75 19.79 -12.94 -6.61
N GLY A 76 19.78 -12.37 -5.40
CA GLY A 76 20.10 -10.96 -5.12
C GLY A 76 19.08 -9.95 -5.66
N ARG A 77 17.99 -10.41 -6.30
CA ARG A 77 17.06 -9.54 -7.04
C ARG A 77 15.73 -9.32 -6.35
N ARG A 78 15.32 -10.21 -5.45
CA ARG A 78 14.00 -10.20 -4.82
C ARG A 78 14.12 -10.42 -3.33
N TYR A 79 13.34 -9.66 -2.58
CA TYR A 79 13.16 -9.87 -1.15
C TYR A 79 11.93 -10.75 -0.91
N ARG A 80 12.00 -11.61 0.09
CA ARG A 80 10.87 -12.35 0.63
C ARG A 80 10.58 -11.85 2.03
N THR A 81 9.32 -11.62 2.34
CA THR A 81 8.88 -11.40 3.72
C THR A 81 8.82 -12.73 4.47
N ILE A 82 9.40 -12.79 5.66
CA ILE A 82 9.25 -13.92 6.57
C ILE A 82 7.82 -13.84 7.10
N LYS A 83 6.99 -14.87 6.82
CA LYS A 83 5.61 -14.91 7.32
C LYS A 83 5.64 -14.95 8.86
N LEU A 84 5.14 -13.91 9.50
CA LEU A 84 4.60 -14.04 10.85
C LEU A 84 3.27 -14.79 10.76
N GLY A 85 2.94 -15.59 11.77
CA GLY A 85 1.64 -16.26 11.90
C GLY A 85 0.47 -15.26 11.81
N PRO A 86 -0.79 -15.75 11.75
CA PRO A 86 -1.95 -15.04 11.19
C PRO A 86 -2.43 -13.74 11.88
N ASN A 87 -1.64 -13.09 12.74
CA ASN A 87 -2.04 -11.91 13.52
C ASN A 87 -1.01 -10.78 13.45
N VAL A 88 -0.73 -10.26 12.26
CA VAL A 88 -0.19 -8.90 12.10
C VAL A 88 -0.44 -8.44 10.67
N PHE A 89 -1.61 -7.82 10.46
CA PHE A 89 -1.95 -6.60 9.71
C PHE A 89 -3.47 -6.53 9.56
#